data_AF-A0A8S2WSN7-F1
#
_entry.id   AF-A0A8S2WSN7-F1
#
_cell.length_a   1.000
_cell.length_b   1.000
_cell.length_c   1.000
_cell.angle_alpha   90.00
_cell.angle_beta   90.00
_cell.angle_gamma   90.00
#
_symmetry.space_group_name_H-M   'P 1'
#
loop_
_entity.id
_entity.type
_entity.pdbx_description
1 polymer ?
#
loop_
_entity_poly.entity_id
_entity_poly.type
_entity_poly.pdbx_seq_one_letter_code
_entity_poly.pdbx_strand_id
1 'polypeptide(L)'
;MLNTTFVGGVSDGNYGAAVMDTATHSLTAKRTWHFYDDFVVALANGIEDNTRALLQTTVVSRLLPLANTVAGTLTLQWSNGTKVVLADGVYSFSDTEPRVQWFHADGTAWVVLGDYAALTIDCRNKSGNVNRFGPWDFELHGRMLTAAIIHGRGPTSKALSYTYMMMPNVTVYAVPALWNRYMFLADSAYTLEKAQGDDTLLHLHGTCDPFVQRASVSLFEDASSIGGGAYYNCSGLSLSIYMEQAG
;
A
#
# COMPACT_ATOMS: atom_id res chain seq x y z
N MET A 1 -0.66 12.56 -23.83
CA MET A 1 -0.85 12.27 -22.39
C MET A 1 -1.18 10.80 -22.29
N LEU A 2 -0.50 10.05 -21.42
CA LEU A 2 -0.96 8.72 -21.05
C LEU A 2 -2.33 8.90 -20.37
N ASN A 3 -3.32 8.10 -20.76
CA ASN A 3 -4.67 8.17 -20.21
C ASN A 3 -5.14 6.74 -19.90
N THR A 4 -5.73 6.56 -18.73
CA THR A 4 -6.28 5.28 -18.28
C THR A 4 -7.73 5.49 -17.89
N THR A 5 -8.57 4.50 -18.13
CA THR A 5 -10.01 4.55 -17.81
C THR A 5 -10.40 3.63 -16.66
N PHE A 6 -9.51 2.72 -16.26
CA PHE A 6 -9.79 1.74 -15.22
C PHE A 6 -9.49 2.28 -13.82
N VAL A 7 -10.50 2.94 -13.26
CA VAL A 7 -10.53 3.45 -11.88
C VAL A 7 -11.92 3.18 -11.30
N GLY A 8 -11.99 2.71 -10.05
CA GLY A 8 -13.26 2.40 -9.42
C GLY A 8 -13.12 1.45 -8.25
N GLY A 9 -14.16 0.65 -8.01
CA GLY A 9 -14.15 -0.34 -6.94
C GLY A 9 -15.41 -1.20 -6.92
N VAL A 10 -15.39 -2.21 -6.06
CA VAL A 10 -16.51 -3.13 -5.80
C VAL A 10 -16.68 -3.28 -4.30
N SER A 11 -17.92 -3.46 -3.84
CA SER A 11 -18.21 -3.75 -2.43
C SER A 11 -19.47 -4.60 -2.30
N ASP A 12 -19.51 -5.43 -1.26
CA ASP A 12 -20.72 -6.15 -0.82
C ASP A 12 -21.41 -5.46 0.38
N GLY A 13 -20.97 -4.25 0.74
CA GLY A 13 -21.44 -3.49 1.90
C GLY A 13 -20.61 -3.70 3.17
N ASN A 14 -19.83 -4.79 3.27
CA ASN A 14 -18.94 -5.05 4.41
C ASN A 14 -17.47 -5.02 4.00
N TYR A 15 -17.15 -5.61 2.85
CA TYR A 15 -15.83 -5.70 2.27
C TYR A 15 -15.82 -4.99 0.92
N GLY A 16 -14.63 -4.62 0.45
CA GLY A 16 -14.52 -4.03 -0.86
C GLY A 16 -13.11 -4.00 -1.40
N ALA A 17 -13.01 -3.62 -2.66
CA ALA A 17 -11.74 -3.29 -3.28
C ALA A 17 -11.88 -2.01 -4.07
N ALA A 18 -10.82 -1.21 -4.08
CA ALA A 18 -10.67 -0.07 -4.97
C ALA A 18 -9.50 -0.34 -5.92
N VAL A 19 -9.62 0.14 -7.15
CA VAL A 19 -8.64 -0.05 -8.22
C VAL A 19 -8.30 1.30 -8.84
N MET A 20 -7.03 1.46 -9.22
CA MET A 20 -6.56 2.61 -9.99
C MET A 20 -5.44 2.18 -10.92
N ASP A 21 -5.72 2.20 -12.22
CA ASP A 21 -4.68 2.19 -13.24
C ASP A 21 -4.08 3.59 -13.35
N THR A 22 -2.84 3.74 -12.90
CA THR A 22 -2.14 5.02 -12.88
C THR A 22 -1.32 5.15 -14.15
N ALA A 23 -1.55 6.22 -14.90
CA ALA A 23 -0.58 6.72 -15.86
C ALA A 23 -0.52 8.25 -15.77
N THR A 24 0.61 8.77 -15.30
CA THR A 24 0.81 10.22 -15.14
C THR A 24 2.24 10.57 -15.47
N HIS A 25 2.43 11.59 -16.31
CA HIS A 25 3.75 11.95 -16.84
C HIS A 25 4.45 10.72 -17.45
N SER A 26 5.52 10.25 -16.81
CA SER A 26 6.31 9.06 -17.15
C SER A 26 6.02 7.84 -16.30
N LEU A 27 5.23 7.99 -15.23
CA LEU A 27 4.95 6.95 -14.24
C LEU A 27 3.71 6.15 -14.63
N THR A 28 3.86 4.83 -14.71
CA THR A 28 2.76 3.87 -14.74
C THR A 28 2.73 3.06 -13.45
N ALA A 29 1.54 2.57 -13.04
CA ALA A 29 1.37 1.60 -11.95
C ALA A 29 -0.06 1.06 -11.94
N LYS A 30 -0.25 -0.24 -11.69
CA LYS A 30 -1.56 -0.79 -11.33
C LYS A 30 -1.68 -0.81 -9.82
N ARG A 31 -2.72 -0.22 -9.24
CA ARG A 31 -2.85 -0.07 -7.77
C ARG A 31 -4.19 -0.60 -7.31
N THR A 32 -4.19 -1.34 -6.22
CA THR A 32 -5.43 -1.76 -5.55
C THR A 32 -5.35 -1.60 -4.05
N TRP A 33 -6.52 -1.41 -3.45
CA TRP A 33 -6.73 -1.40 -2.01
C TRP A 33 -7.85 -2.36 -1.69
N HIS A 34 -7.61 -3.33 -0.81
CA HIS A 34 -8.57 -4.32 -0.39
C HIS A 34 -8.93 -4.04 1.07
N PHE A 35 -10.22 -3.85 1.33
CA PHE A 35 -10.76 -3.40 2.60
C PHE A 35 -11.39 -4.57 3.34
N TYR A 36 -10.85 -4.86 4.53
CA TYR A 36 -11.32 -5.85 5.48
C TYR A 36 -11.77 -5.17 6.78
N ASP A 37 -12.27 -5.96 7.73
CA ASP A 37 -12.87 -5.45 8.97
C ASP A 37 -11.87 -4.64 9.81
N ASP A 38 -10.64 -5.15 9.94
CA ASP A 38 -9.61 -4.62 10.85
C ASP A 38 -8.31 -4.23 10.15
N PHE A 39 -8.25 -4.35 8.82
CA PHE A 39 -7.08 -3.95 8.04
C PHE A 39 -7.41 -3.61 6.59
N VAL A 40 -6.48 -2.91 5.96
CA VAL A 40 -6.47 -2.62 4.52
C VAL A 40 -5.16 -3.13 3.94
N VAL A 41 -5.24 -3.85 2.82
CA VAL A 41 -4.08 -4.30 2.05
C VAL A 41 -3.95 -3.43 0.81
N ALA A 42 -2.78 -2.84 0.59
CA ALA A 42 -2.47 -2.07 -0.59
C ALA A 42 -1.44 -2.81 -1.44
N LEU A 43 -1.78 -3.00 -2.71
CA LEU A 43 -0.98 -3.74 -3.69
C LEU A 43 -0.68 -2.88 -4.92
N ALA A 44 0.51 -3.03 -5.47
CA ALA A 44 0.80 -2.54 -6.80
C ALA A 44 1.87 -3.35 -7.52
N ASN A 45 1.76 -3.40 -8.84
CA ASN A 45 2.82 -3.81 -9.77
C ASN A 45 2.82 -2.89 -11.00
N GLY A 46 3.63 -3.22 -12.00
CA GLY A 46 3.78 -2.38 -13.19
C GLY A 46 4.27 -0.96 -12.86
N ILE A 47 4.99 -0.77 -11.74
CA ILE A 47 5.54 0.54 -11.38
C ILE A 47 6.76 0.78 -12.25
N GLU A 48 6.60 1.63 -13.25
CA GLU A 48 7.64 1.96 -14.21
C GLU A 48 7.75 3.47 -14.39
N ASP A 49 8.96 3.94 -14.60
CA ASP A 49 9.22 5.33 -14.94
C ASP A 49 10.43 5.41 -15.89
N ASN A 50 10.37 6.27 -16.89
CA ASN A 50 11.44 6.43 -17.88
C ASN A 50 12.31 7.69 -17.65
N THR A 51 12.17 8.36 -16.51
CA THR A 51 12.94 9.54 -16.10
C THR A 51 13.87 9.22 -14.94
N ARG A 52 14.68 10.19 -14.49
CA ARG A 52 15.58 10.01 -13.32
C ARG A 52 14.92 10.29 -11.96
N ALA A 53 13.58 10.35 -11.93
CA ALA A 53 12.81 10.66 -10.73
C ALA A 53 13.02 9.60 -9.63
N LEU A 54 12.94 10.03 -8.37
CA LEU A 54 12.86 9.10 -7.24
C LEU A 54 11.45 8.53 -7.18
N LEU A 55 11.35 7.21 -7.24
CA LEU A 55 10.10 6.48 -7.16
C LEU A 55 9.85 6.12 -5.70
N GLN A 56 8.71 6.58 -5.19
CA GLN A 56 8.30 6.33 -3.82
C GLN A 56 6.80 6.10 -3.71
N THR A 57 6.40 5.27 -2.77
CA THR A 57 5.00 5.08 -2.37
C THR A 57 4.85 5.50 -0.93
N THR A 58 4.03 6.53 -0.68
CA THR A 58 3.73 6.97 0.68
C THR A 58 2.79 5.97 1.34
N VAL A 59 3.21 5.42 2.49
CA VAL A 59 2.43 4.49 3.32
C VAL A 59 1.54 5.26 4.28
N VAL A 60 2.06 6.35 4.85
CA VAL A 60 1.30 7.26 5.71
C VAL A 60 1.86 8.67 5.61
N SER A 61 0.97 9.66 5.68
CA SER A 61 1.30 11.07 5.82
C SER A 61 0.24 11.75 6.67
N ARG A 62 0.55 12.03 7.95
CA ARG A 62 -0.45 12.56 8.90
C ARG A 62 0.16 13.43 9.99
N LEU A 63 -0.67 14.30 10.57
CA LEU A 63 -0.36 14.95 11.83
C LEU A 63 -0.37 13.91 12.96
N LEU A 64 0.56 14.07 13.90
CA LEU A 64 0.60 13.32 15.13
C LEU A 64 0.39 14.24 16.33
N PRO A 65 -0.19 13.71 17.42
CA PRO A 65 -0.13 14.36 18.72
C PRO A 65 1.31 14.58 19.21
N LEU A 66 1.46 15.33 20.29
CA LEU A 66 2.74 15.55 20.94
C LEU A 66 3.39 14.21 21.34
N ALA A 67 4.71 14.12 21.19
CA ALA A 67 5.48 12.89 21.42
C ALA A 67 5.40 12.35 22.86
N ASN A 68 5.00 13.19 23.82
CA ASN A 68 4.81 12.79 25.23
C ASN A 68 3.44 12.14 25.51
N THR A 69 2.61 11.92 24.49
CA THR A 69 1.32 11.23 24.61
C THR A 69 1.43 9.84 24.00
N VAL A 70 0.63 8.88 24.50
CA VAL A 70 0.59 7.50 23.96
C VAL A 70 0.30 7.50 22.45
N ALA A 71 -0.60 8.38 22.00
CA ALA A 71 -0.95 8.52 20.59
C ALA A 71 0.18 9.15 19.73
N GLY A 72 1.00 10.03 20.32
CA GLY A 72 2.14 10.63 19.65
C GLY A 72 3.40 9.76 19.65
N THR A 73 3.44 8.67 20.42
CA THR A 73 4.59 7.76 20.47
C THR A 73 4.71 6.98 19.16
N LEU A 74 5.84 7.15 18.47
CA LEU A 74 6.19 6.33 17.30
C LEU A 74 6.99 5.12 17.78
N THR A 75 6.44 3.93 17.62
CA THR A 75 7.10 2.67 18.00
C THR A 75 7.36 1.84 16.76
N LEU A 76 8.49 1.13 16.71
CA LEU A 76 8.74 0.14 15.67
C LEU A 76 9.29 -1.15 16.27
N GLN A 77 9.11 -2.23 15.53
CA GLN A 77 9.69 -3.53 15.86
C GLN A 77 10.46 -4.08 14.66
N TRP A 78 11.62 -4.64 14.94
CA TRP A 78 12.44 -5.38 13.98
C TRP A 78 12.08 -6.86 13.98
N SER A 79 12.45 -7.55 12.90
CA SER A 79 12.26 -8.99 12.70
C SER A 79 12.91 -9.89 13.76
N ASN A 80 13.95 -9.41 14.42
CA ASN A 80 14.57 -10.10 15.55
C ASN A 80 13.81 -9.91 16.88
N GLY A 81 12.64 -9.27 16.86
CA GLY A 81 11.80 -9.02 18.03
C GLY A 81 12.18 -7.77 18.84
N THR A 82 13.25 -7.05 18.47
CA THR A 82 13.62 -5.79 19.13
C THR A 82 12.52 -4.76 18.91
N LYS A 83 12.07 -4.08 19.95
CA LYS A 83 11.05 -3.03 19.88
C LYS A 83 11.60 -1.72 20.47
N VAL A 84 11.47 -0.62 19.73
CA VAL A 84 12.01 0.69 20.13
C VAL A 84 10.96 1.78 19.90
N VAL A 85 10.89 2.72 20.84
CA VAL A 85 10.23 4.01 20.63
C VAL A 85 11.23 4.93 19.93
N LEU A 86 10.91 5.37 18.71
CA LEU A 86 11.73 6.32 18.00
C LEU A 86 11.53 7.73 18.54
N ALA A 87 12.65 8.45 18.68
CA ALA A 87 12.62 9.89 18.82
C ALA A 87 12.19 10.54 17.49
N ASP A 88 11.82 11.82 17.55
CA ASP A 88 11.59 12.60 16.34
C ASP A 88 12.88 12.70 15.52
N GLY A 89 12.78 12.48 14.20
CA GLY A 89 13.93 12.38 13.32
C GLY A 89 13.55 11.94 11.91
N VAL A 90 14.59 11.76 11.09
CA VAL A 90 14.50 11.19 9.75
C VAL A 90 15.29 9.89 9.75
N TYR A 91 14.62 8.80 9.41
CA TYR A 91 15.16 7.45 9.42
C TYR A 91 15.01 6.81 8.04
N SER A 92 15.95 5.94 7.70
CA SER A 92 15.95 5.14 6.49
C SER A 92 16.39 3.73 6.85
N PHE A 93 15.52 2.75 6.60
CA PHE A 93 15.76 1.34 6.91
C PHE A 93 15.83 0.53 5.62
N SER A 94 16.81 -0.37 5.49
CA SER A 94 16.85 -1.35 4.40
C SER A 94 15.86 -2.51 4.65
N ASP A 95 15.61 -3.32 3.63
CA ASP A 95 14.83 -4.56 3.77
C ASP A 95 15.64 -5.76 4.29
N THR A 96 16.95 -5.56 4.54
CA THR A 96 17.88 -6.59 4.99
C THR A 96 17.67 -6.94 6.46
N GLU A 97 17.81 -8.22 6.80
CA GLU A 97 17.61 -8.68 8.17
C GLU A 97 18.68 -8.17 9.16
N PRO A 98 18.30 -7.69 10.35
CA PRO A 98 16.92 -7.55 10.82
C PRO A 98 16.20 -6.36 10.16
N ARG A 99 15.07 -6.61 9.48
CA ARG A 99 14.25 -5.57 8.84
C ARG A 99 13.17 -5.04 9.78
N VAL A 100 12.61 -3.88 9.46
CA VAL A 100 11.42 -3.37 10.17
C VAL A 100 10.24 -4.27 9.83
N GLN A 101 9.66 -4.90 10.85
CA GLN A 101 8.42 -5.69 10.71
C GLN A 101 7.21 -4.79 10.66
N TRP A 102 7.12 -3.87 11.62
CA TRP A 102 6.00 -2.94 11.71
C TRP A 102 6.43 -1.66 12.41
N PHE A 103 5.67 -0.61 12.15
CA PHE A 103 5.68 0.62 12.94
C PHE A 103 4.26 1.01 13.34
N HIS A 104 4.14 1.68 14.48
CA HIS A 104 2.87 2.02 15.11
C HIS A 104 2.91 3.45 15.62
N ALA A 105 1.84 4.19 15.36
CA ALA A 105 1.58 5.49 15.94
C ALA A 105 0.08 5.77 15.89
N ASP A 106 -0.44 6.52 16.85
CA ASP A 106 -1.83 7.00 16.89
C ASP A 106 -2.88 5.91 16.60
N GLY A 107 -2.75 4.79 17.31
CA GLY A 107 -3.68 3.67 17.23
C GLY A 107 -3.68 2.91 15.90
N THR A 108 -2.68 3.13 15.04
CA THR A 108 -2.57 2.47 13.73
C THR A 108 -1.21 1.78 13.61
N ALA A 109 -1.21 0.53 13.16
CA ALA A 109 0.01 -0.15 12.75
C ALA A 109 0.13 -0.18 11.22
N TRP A 110 1.36 -0.16 10.74
CA TRP A 110 1.71 -0.29 9.33
C TRP A 110 2.76 -1.36 9.17
N VAL A 111 2.61 -2.15 8.11
CA VAL A 111 3.49 -3.27 7.79
C VAL A 111 3.84 -3.18 6.31
N VAL A 112 5.13 -3.22 5.98
CA VAL A 112 5.59 -3.32 4.59
C VAL A 112 6.05 -4.77 4.37
N LEU A 113 5.39 -5.44 3.43
CA LEU A 113 5.52 -6.88 3.19
C LEU A 113 6.40 -7.17 1.97
N GLY A 114 6.29 -6.34 0.93
CA GLY A 114 7.13 -6.46 -0.26
C GLY A 114 8.59 -6.08 -0.01
N ASP A 115 9.42 -6.35 -1.01
CA ASP A 115 10.80 -5.87 -1.09
C ASP A 115 10.83 -4.35 -1.25
N TYR A 116 11.87 -3.70 -0.74
CA TYR A 116 12.04 -2.27 -0.88
C TYR A 116 13.49 -1.85 -0.79
N ALA A 117 13.87 -0.80 -1.54
CA ALA A 117 15.22 -0.25 -1.43
C ALA A 117 15.42 0.44 -0.06
N ALA A 118 14.41 1.17 0.40
CA ALA A 118 14.36 1.70 1.76
C ALA A 118 12.92 1.95 2.24
N LEU A 119 12.68 1.75 3.53
CA LEU A 119 11.55 2.34 4.24
C LEU A 119 12.04 3.63 4.92
N THR A 120 11.53 4.76 4.47
CA THR A 120 11.82 6.06 5.07
C THR A 120 10.74 6.44 6.06
N ILE A 121 11.14 7.00 7.20
CA ILE A 121 10.24 7.55 8.22
C ILE A 121 10.76 8.93 8.64
N ASP A 122 10.02 9.99 8.32
CA ASP A 122 10.26 11.36 8.74
C ASP A 122 9.17 11.76 9.74
N CYS A 123 9.54 11.84 11.02
CA CYS A 123 8.65 12.22 12.11
C CYS A 123 9.24 13.43 12.84
N ARG A 124 8.79 14.64 12.51
CA ARG A 124 9.32 15.89 13.08
C ARG A 124 8.26 16.99 13.11
N ASN A 125 8.51 18.03 13.89
CA ASN A 125 7.80 19.30 13.75
C ASN A 125 8.13 19.94 12.40
N LYS A 126 7.09 20.21 11.62
CA LYS A 126 7.17 20.91 10.34
C LYS A 126 6.37 22.21 10.44
N SER A 127 6.79 23.21 9.69
CA SER A 127 6.00 24.42 9.49
C SER A 127 5.85 24.76 8.02
N GLY A 128 4.82 25.52 7.69
CA GLY A 128 4.57 25.98 6.34
C GLY A 128 3.57 27.13 6.33
N ASN A 129 3.79 28.09 5.44
CA ASN A 129 2.86 29.19 5.24
C ASN A 129 1.73 28.77 4.28
N VAL A 130 0.50 29.08 4.65
CA VAL A 130 -0.71 28.77 3.87
C VAL A 130 -0.78 29.56 2.55
N ASN A 131 -0.04 30.66 2.43
CA ASN A 131 0.02 31.50 1.22
C ASN A 131 0.57 30.76 -0.02
N ARG A 132 1.17 29.58 0.18
CA ARG A 132 1.63 28.70 -0.91
C ARG A 132 0.49 27.94 -1.58
N PHE A 133 -0.69 27.89 -0.97
CA PHE A 133 -1.87 27.14 -1.44
C PHE A 133 -3.12 28.00 -1.63
N GLY A 134 -3.11 29.26 -1.17
CA GLY A 134 -4.27 30.14 -1.19
C GLY A 134 -3.96 31.57 -0.77
N PRO A 135 -4.98 32.43 -0.58
CA PRO A 135 -4.79 33.87 -0.35
C PRO A 135 -4.43 34.26 1.10
N TRP A 136 -4.39 33.31 2.04
CA TRP A 136 -4.13 33.61 3.45
C TRP A 136 -2.64 33.56 3.78
N ASP A 137 -2.16 34.48 4.62
CA ASP A 137 -0.75 34.61 4.99
C ASP A 137 -0.54 34.38 6.49
N PHE A 138 -0.43 33.11 6.88
CA PHE A 138 -0.05 32.70 8.23
C PHE A 138 0.68 31.37 8.23
N GLU A 139 1.52 31.16 9.23
CA GLU A 139 2.28 29.93 9.41
C GLU A 139 1.49 28.88 10.18
N LEU A 140 1.44 27.66 9.67
CA LEU A 140 0.97 26.48 10.37
C LEU A 140 2.16 25.68 10.87
N HIS A 141 2.05 25.15 12.09
CA HIS A 141 3.03 24.24 12.68
C HIS A 141 2.34 22.93 13.04
N GLY A 142 3.03 21.82 12.86
CA GLY A 142 2.51 20.51 13.24
C GLY A 142 3.59 19.44 13.29
N ARG A 143 3.48 18.53 14.26
CA ARG A 143 4.27 17.30 14.28
C ARG A 143 3.70 16.35 13.24
N MET A 144 4.51 15.96 12.26
CA MET A 144 4.06 15.21 11.11
C MET A 144 4.85 13.91 10.98
N LEU A 145 4.13 12.80 10.83
CA LEU A 145 4.67 11.51 10.44
C LEU A 145 4.46 11.32 8.94
N THR A 146 5.55 11.09 8.22
CA THR A 146 5.54 10.63 6.84
C THR A 146 6.37 9.36 6.75
N ALA A 147 5.77 8.26 6.31
CA ALA A 147 6.52 7.05 5.97
C ALA A 147 6.30 6.69 4.50
N ALA A 148 7.38 6.31 3.81
CA ALA A 148 7.34 5.97 2.40
C ALA A 148 8.29 4.82 2.05
N ILE A 149 7.82 3.94 1.18
CA ILE A 149 8.60 2.91 0.51
C ILE A 149 9.35 3.59 -0.63
N ILE A 150 10.66 3.46 -0.66
CA ILE A 150 11.52 3.90 -1.74
C ILE A 150 11.78 2.72 -2.67
N HIS A 151 11.38 2.87 -3.92
CA HIS A 151 11.53 1.86 -4.98
C HIS A 151 12.86 1.98 -5.73
N GLY A 152 13.51 3.15 -5.60
CA GLY A 152 14.72 3.50 -6.33
C GLY A 152 14.48 4.70 -7.25
N ARG A 153 15.29 4.81 -8.30
CA ARG A 153 15.15 5.87 -9.32
C ARG A 153 14.92 5.24 -10.68
N GLY A 154 14.16 5.91 -11.52
CA GLY A 154 14.10 5.56 -12.93
C GLY A 154 15.40 5.96 -13.69
N PRO A 155 15.52 5.59 -14.97
CA PRO A 155 14.62 4.71 -15.70
C PRO A 155 14.60 3.30 -15.08
N THR A 156 13.42 2.72 -14.92
CA THR A 156 13.29 1.38 -14.33
C THR A 156 13.79 0.32 -15.30
N SER A 157 14.68 -0.57 -14.85
CA SER A 157 15.17 -1.69 -15.66
C SER A 157 14.22 -2.89 -15.67
N LYS A 158 13.29 -2.93 -14.71
CA LYS A 158 12.17 -3.88 -14.59
C LYS A 158 11.01 -3.20 -13.87
N ALA A 159 9.79 -3.67 -14.11
CA ALA A 159 8.63 -3.25 -13.34
C ALA A 159 8.85 -3.50 -11.84
N LEU A 160 8.47 -2.52 -11.03
CA LEU A 160 8.55 -2.58 -9.57
C LEU A 160 7.15 -2.83 -8.98
N SER A 161 7.12 -3.29 -7.73
CA SER A 161 5.89 -3.62 -7.01
C SER A 161 5.95 -3.15 -5.56
N TYR A 162 4.81 -3.12 -4.89
CA TYR A 162 4.75 -3.02 -3.44
C TYR A 162 3.57 -3.79 -2.87
N THR A 163 3.74 -4.19 -1.62
CA THR A 163 2.70 -4.73 -0.76
C THR A 163 2.87 -4.13 0.63
N TYR A 164 1.84 -3.48 1.15
CA TYR A 164 1.80 -3.04 2.53
C TYR A 164 0.40 -3.16 3.12
N MET A 165 0.32 -3.21 4.45
CA MET A 165 -0.94 -3.26 5.19
C MET A 165 -1.04 -2.12 6.19
N MET A 166 -2.28 -1.70 6.43
CA MET A 166 -2.67 -0.72 7.45
C MET A 166 -3.66 -1.38 8.40
N MET A 167 -3.41 -1.32 9.70
CA MET A 167 -4.24 -1.90 10.74
C MET A 167 -4.65 -0.79 11.71
N PRO A 168 -5.78 -0.11 11.45
CA PRO A 168 -6.30 0.91 12.35
C PRO A 168 -6.87 0.29 13.64
N ASN A 169 -7.10 1.14 14.64
CA ASN A 169 -7.71 0.75 15.91
C ASN A 169 -7.00 -0.40 16.66
N VAL A 170 -5.66 -0.46 16.53
CA VAL A 170 -4.83 -1.45 17.21
C VAL A 170 -3.91 -0.77 18.21
N THR A 171 -3.75 -1.34 19.39
CA THR A 171 -2.76 -0.86 20.37
C THR A 171 -1.38 -1.40 20.03
N VAL A 172 -0.32 -0.66 20.36
CA VAL A 172 1.07 -1.11 20.15
C VAL A 172 1.38 -2.45 20.83
N TYR A 173 0.66 -2.78 21.91
CA TYR A 173 0.83 -4.03 22.65
C TYR A 173 0.09 -5.21 22.00
N ALA A 174 -0.96 -4.96 21.23
CA ALA A 174 -1.72 -5.98 20.53
C ALA A 174 -1.04 -6.42 19.22
N VAL A 175 -0.23 -5.54 18.58
CA VAL A 175 0.41 -5.84 17.29
C VAL A 175 1.17 -7.18 17.30
N PRO A 176 2.02 -7.50 18.29
CA PRO A 176 2.73 -8.79 18.30
C PRO A 176 1.81 -10.01 18.41
N ALA A 177 0.70 -9.91 19.14
CA ALA A 177 -0.25 -11.03 19.28
C ALA A 177 -1.05 -11.26 18.00
N LEU A 178 -1.34 -10.19 17.25
CA LEU A 178 -2.04 -10.24 15.97
C LEU A 178 -1.10 -10.52 14.80
N TRP A 179 0.22 -10.45 15.02
CA TRP A 179 1.25 -10.61 14.00
C TRP A 179 1.10 -11.89 13.19
N ASN A 180 0.84 -13.03 13.83
CA ASN A 180 0.66 -14.29 13.11
C ASN A 180 -0.54 -14.27 12.17
N ARG A 181 -1.65 -13.65 12.59
CA ARG A 181 -2.83 -13.47 11.72
C ARG A 181 -2.47 -12.55 10.56
N TYR A 182 -1.84 -11.41 10.83
CA TYR A 182 -1.46 -10.45 9.78
C TYR A 182 -0.43 -11.01 8.80
N MET A 183 0.56 -11.79 9.25
CA MET A 183 1.51 -12.45 8.36
C MET A 183 0.84 -13.52 7.51
N PHE A 184 -0.11 -14.28 8.06
CA PHE A 184 -0.89 -15.22 7.25
C PHE A 184 -1.66 -14.49 6.12
N LEU A 185 -2.25 -13.33 6.44
CA LEU A 185 -2.96 -12.48 5.48
C LEU A 185 -2.02 -11.86 4.44
N ALA A 186 -0.82 -11.46 4.87
CA ALA A 186 0.25 -11.00 4.01
C ALA A 186 0.69 -12.07 3.01
N ASP A 187 0.88 -13.30 3.49
CA ASP A 187 1.18 -14.49 2.68
C ASP A 187 0.00 -14.89 1.79
N SER A 188 -1.12 -14.18 1.88
CA SER A 188 -2.30 -14.38 1.04
C SER A 188 -2.53 -13.21 0.08
N ALA A 189 -1.60 -12.25 0.02
CA ALA A 189 -1.70 -11.03 -0.78
C ALA A 189 -0.65 -11.01 -1.89
N TYR A 190 -1.10 -11.01 -3.15
CA TYR A 190 -0.25 -11.24 -4.32
C TYR A 190 -0.53 -10.25 -5.44
N THR A 191 0.55 -9.86 -6.11
CA THR A 191 0.51 -9.24 -7.44
C THR A 191 1.18 -10.21 -8.41
N LEU A 192 0.52 -10.53 -9.52
CA LEU A 192 1.03 -11.41 -10.56
C LEU A 192 1.03 -10.67 -11.90
N GLU A 193 2.03 -10.99 -12.71
CA GLU A 193 2.13 -10.54 -14.10
C GLU A 193 2.22 -11.78 -14.99
N LYS A 194 1.41 -11.83 -16.05
CA LYS A 194 1.41 -12.93 -17.01
C LYS A 194 1.41 -12.39 -18.44
N ALA A 195 2.40 -12.81 -19.22
CA ALA A 195 2.42 -12.53 -20.65
C ALA A 195 1.27 -13.24 -21.38
N GLN A 196 0.61 -12.51 -22.26
CA GLN A 196 -0.41 -13.03 -23.17
C GLN A 196 0.21 -13.43 -24.51
N GLY A 197 -0.58 -14.05 -25.39
CA GLY A 197 -0.10 -14.54 -26.70
C GLY A 197 0.29 -13.45 -27.70
N ASP A 198 -0.01 -12.19 -27.38
CA ASP A 198 0.28 -10.99 -28.17
C ASP A 198 1.35 -10.09 -27.51
N ASP A 199 2.13 -10.64 -26.56
CA ASP A 199 3.13 -9.94 -25.74
C ASP A 199 2.58 -8.83 -24.81
N THR A 200 1.27 -8.71 -24.66
CA THR A 200 0.69 -7.87 -23.61
C THR A 200 0.83 -8.50 -22.22
N LEU A 201 0.91 -7.67 -21.17
CA LEU A 201 1.00 -8.14 -19.79
C LEU A 201 -0.36 -8.04 -19.10
N LEU A 202 -0.83 -9.17 -18.59
CA LEU A 202 -1.94 -9.26 -17.66
C LEU A 202 -1.45 -8.97 -16.25
N HIS A 203 -2.05 -7.99 -15.57
CA HIS A 203 -1.78 -7.75 -14.14
C HIS A 203 -2.96 -8.24 -13.30
N LEU A 204 -2.67 -9.11 -12.32
CA LEU A 204 -3.66 -9.64 -11.39
C LEU A 204 -3.23 -9.36 -9.96
N HIS A 205 -4.14 -8.79 -9.17
CA HIS A 205 -3.97 -8.57 -7.75
C HIS A 205 -4.97 -9.45 -7.01
N GLY A 206 -4.53 -10.12 -5.95
CA GLY A 206 -5.36 -11.00 -5.14
C GLY A 206 -5.05 -10.84 -3.66
N THR A 207 -6.07 -10.85 -2.82
CA THR A 207 -5.92 -10.96 -1.36
C THR A 207 -6.96 -11.95 -0.83
N CYS A 208 -6.65 -12.65 0.25
CA CYS A 208 -7.68 -13.37 1.00
C CYS A 208 -7.48 -13.28 2.51
N ASP A 209 -8.60 -13.27 3.23
CA ASP A 209 -8.68 -13.54 4.66
C ASP A 209 -9.44 -14.85 4.87
N PRO A 210 -8.74 -15.97 5.08
CA PRO A 210 -9.43 -17.25 5.27
C PRO A 210 -10.09 -17.38 6.62
N PHE A 211 -9.74 -16.56 7.63
CA PHE A 211 -10.42 -16.61 8.92
C PHE A 211 -11.87 -16.14 8.81
N VAL A 212 -12.15 -15.22 7.87
CA VAL A 212 -13.51 -14.78 7.54
C VAL A 212 -13.99 -15.31 6.17
N GLN A 213 -13.24 -16.22 5.56
CA GLN A 213 -13.55 -16.86 4.27
C GLN A 213 -13.81 -15.86 3.14
N ARG A 214 -12.97 -14.82 3.07
CA ARG A 214 -13.08 -13.76 2.07
C ARG A 214 -11.90 -13.74 1.13
N ALA A 215 -12.17 -13.49 -0.14
CA ALA A 215 -11.16 -13.24 -1.14
C ALA A 215 -11.57 -12.08 -2.04
N SER A 216 -10.58 -11.32 -2.49
CA SER A 216 -10.78 -10.24 -3.45
C SER A 216 -9.70 -10.32 -4.53
N VAL A 217 -10.14 -10.18 -5.78
CA VAL A 217 -9.28 -10.25 -6.97
C VAL A 217 -9.56 -9.04 -7.85
N SER A 218 -8.51 -8.44 -8.39
CA SER A 218 -8.59 -7.40 -9.39
C SER A 218 -7.70 -7.76 -10.58
N LEU A 219 -8.25 -7.55 -11.77
CA LEU A 219 -7.67 -7.87 -13.05
C LEU A 219 -7.59 -6.58 -13.87
N PHE A 220 -6.40 -6.25 -14.33
CA PHE A 220 -6.17 -5.12 -15.22
C PHE A 220 -5.94 -5.67 -16.63
N GLU A 221 -6.91 -5.46 -17.53
CA GLU A 221 -6.89 -5.92 -18.92
C GLU A 221 -7.20 -4.79 -19.88
N ASP A 222 -6.70 -4.89 -21.12
CA ASP A 222 -7.37 -4.34 -22.29
C ASP A 222 -7.88 -5.54 -23.10
N ALA A 223 -9.03 -6.10 -22.71
CA ALA A 223 -9.55 -7.35 -23.26
C ALA A 223 -10.19 -7.15 -24.64
N SER A 224 -9.44 -6.67 -25.62
CA SER A 224 -9.84 -6.80 -27.02
C SER A 224 -9.36 -8.15 -27.55
N SER A 225 -10.25 -9.14 -27.50
CA SER A 225 -10.20 -10.43 -28.21
C SER A 225 -9.30 -11.55 -27.65
N ILE A 226 -9.83 -12.32 -26.70
CA ILE A 226 -9.48 -13.74 -26.57
C ILE A 226 -10.70 -14.54 -26.99
N GLY A 227 -10.54 -15.36 -28.03
CA GLY A 227 -11.65 -15.96 -28.78
C GLY A 227 -12.62 -16.83 -27.97
N GLY A 228 -13.89 -16.78 -28.38
CA GLY A 228 -14.83 -17.90 -28.26
C GLY A 228 -15.71 -17.98 -27.02
N GLY A 229 -15.86 -16.91 -26.23
CA GLY A 229 -16.81 -16.86 -25.12
C GLY A 229 -17.45 -15.47 -24.99
N ALA A 230 -18.69 -15.41 -24.52
CA ALA A 230 -19.37 -14.16 -24.22
C ALA A 230 -18.70 -13.50 -23.00
N TYR A 231 -17.64 -12.74 -23.25
CA TYR A 231 -17.00 -11.90 -22.23
C TYR A 231 -17.51 -10.47 -22.37
N TYR A 232 -17.83 -9.84 -21.24
CA TYR A 232 -18.11 -8.42 -21.18
C TYR A 232 -16.84 -7.67 -21.63
N ASN A 233 -16.99 -6.75 -22.60
CA ASN A 233 -15.91 -5.87 -23.06
C ASN A 233 -15.59 -4.85 -21.96
N CYS A 234 -14.82 -5.27 -20.96
CA CYS A 234 -14.42 -4.47 -19.81
C CYS A 234 -12.90 -4.34 -19.82
N SER A 235 -12.38 -3.11 -19.71
CA SER A 235 -10.94 -2.80 -19.61
C SER A 235 -10.37 -3.13 -18.21
N GLY A 236 -10.82 -4.23 -17.62
CA GLY A 236 -10.51 -4.66 -16.25
C GLY A 236 -11.74 -5.14 -15.47
N LEU A 237 -11.49 -5.97 -14.46
CA LEU A 237 -12.52 -6.57 -13.59
C LEU A 237 -12.03 -6.50 -12.13
N SER A 238 -12.90 -6.12 -11.20
CA SER A 238 -12.65 -6.31 -9.77
C SER A 238 -13.81 -7.11 -9.17
N LEU A 239 -13.47 -8.11 -8.37
CA LEU A 239 -14.41 -9.04 -7.78
C LEU A 239 -14.08 -9.23 -6.29
N SER A 240 -15.11 -9.17 -5.46
CA SER A 240 -15.06 -9.57 -4.05
C SER A 240 -15.99 -10.77 -3.87
N ILE A 241 -15.50 -11.86 -3.31
CA ILE A 241 -16.23 -13.13 -3.20
C ILE A 241 -16.26 -13.56 -1.74
N TYR A 242 -17.43 -14.04 -1.30
CA TYR A 242 -17.56 -14.85 -0.11
C TYR A 242 -17.36 -16.33 -0.48
N MET A 243 -16.40 -17.00 0.16
CA MET A 243 -16.16 -18.42 -0.07
C MET A 243 -16.95 -19.23 0.96
N GLU A 244 -18.15 -19.73 0.63
CA GLU A 244 -18.78 -20.75 1.47
C GLU A 244 -17.97 -22.04 1.39
N GLN A 245 -17.53 -22.55 2.55
CA GLN A 245 -16.93 -23.87 2.62
C GLN A 245 -18.00 -24.92 2.28
N ALA A 246 -17.68 -25.87 1.40
CA ALA A 246 -18.52 -27.05 1.22
C ALA A 246 -18.58 -27.81 2.55
N GLY A 247 -19.79 -27.99 3.08
CA GLY A 247 -20.06 -28.67 4.35
C GLY A 247 -19.64 -30.13 4.38
#